data_AF-A0A962T7W6-F1
#
_entry.id   AF-A0A962T7W6-F1
#
_cell.length_a   1.000
_cell.length_b   1.000
_cell.length_c   1.000
_cell.angle_alpha   90.00
_cell.angle_beta   90.00
_cell.angle_gamma   90.00
#
_symmetry.space_group_name_H-M   'P 1'
#
loop_
_entity.id
_entity.type
_entity.pdbx_description
1 polymer ?
#
loop_
_entity_poly.entity_id
_entity_poly.type
_entity_poly.pdbx_seq_one_letter_code
_entity_poly.pdbx_strand_id
1 'polypeptide(L)'
;VFAYRGGYLPSQRRDTERRMRAGSIDCIVTTSALELGVDIGSLDVCILNGYPGSIAATWQRLGRAGRRNRPALGVLVAGSEPLDQYLVRNPDFFLGASPEHARIDPDQLLILLDHVRCAAFELPFSDTDTFGHRYPLKQFLQYLVDEGVLHQDAGQWHWITDAYPANAVSLRSVAEGNFVVVDQAGDARQVLAEVDFSSAPETLYEGAIYMIQAAPYQVERLDWEGRKAYVRATRVDYYTDAIVYTRLKILERFDEAVQTQSRVAHGEVHLVKRFAGYKKIRYYTHDNIGYGNINLPDQEMHTSAVWWEIRPGVLEQLFNSRQQALDGFLGAAYALHHVAALQMMSETSDLGRAVGDGDGRWFAVQRSDGRGQMRDASGDEVAPDQEGAFRPAVFLYDNHPGGIGLSEPLYRRQDAIVKGAVDLVAACDCRFGCPACVGPVLASDEERGYSPKSLALTVLGQLAAAADVAGAERPAA
;
A
#
# COMPACT_ATOMS: atom_id res chain seq x y z
N VAL A 1 -1.74 -3.28 -32.88
CA VAL A 1 -1.92 -3.23 -31.42
C VAL A 1 -0.55 -3.32 -30.76
N PHE A 2 -0.23 -2.45 -29.80
CA PHE A 2 1.04 -2.46 -29.06
C PHE A 2 0.80 -2.51 -27.55
N ALA A 3 1.73 -3.06 -26.79
CA ALA A 3 1.70 -2.98 -25.33
C ALA A 3 2.63 -1.85 -24.84
N TYR A 4 2.32 -1.24 -23.70
CA TYR A 4 3.15 -0.21 -23.05
C TYR A 4 3.15 -0.37 -21.52
N ARG A 5 4.34 -0.40 -20.92
CA ARG A 5 4.51 -0.40 -19.46
C ARG A 5 5.88 0.17 -19.08
N GLY A 6 6.03 0.61 -17.83
CA GLY A 6 7.27 1.21 -17.32
C GLY A 6 8.50 0.32 -17.45
N GLY A 7 8.35 -1.00 -17.28
CA GLY A 7 9.44 -1.97 -17.36
C GLY A 7 9.99 -2.26 -18.77
N TYR A 8 9.44 -1.65 -19.82
CA TYR A 8 10.04 -1.74 -21.15
C TYR A 8 11.25 -0.82 -21.30
N LEU A 9 12.18 -1.23 -22.17
CA LEU A 9 13.41 -0.50 -22.42
C LEU A 9 13.12 0.94 -22.87
N PRO A 10 13.92 1.93 -22.45
CA PRO A 10 13.72 3.33 -22.83
C PRO A 10 13.61 3.56 -24.34
N SER A 11 14.38 2.83 -25.15
CA SER A 11 14.33 2.89 -26.62
C SER A 11 12.99 2.41 -27.17
N GLN A 12 12.45 1.29 -26.66
CA GLN A 12 11.15 0.73 -27.07
C GLN A 12 10.00 1.68 -26.70
N ARG A 13 10.02 2.27 -25.50
CA ARG A 13 9.01 3.23 -25.05
C ARG A 13 8.99 4.46 -25.95
N ARG A 14 10.16 5.07 -26.22
CA ARG A 14 10.30 6.22 -27.13
C ARG A 14 9.86 5.92 -28.55
N ASP A 15 10.12 4.72 -29.06
CA ASP A 15 9.62 4.30 -30.38
C ASP A 15 8.09 4.21 -30.40
N THR A 16 7.51 3.57 -29.38
CA THR A 16 6.05 3.41 -29.24
C THR A 16 5.36 4.77 -29.14
N GLU A 17 5.87 5.68 -28.31
CA GLU A 17 5.34 7.05 -28.17
C GLU A 17 5.41 7.84 -29.48
N ARG A 18 6.53 7.75 -30.21
CA ARG A 18 6.71 8.42 -31.50
C ARG A 18 5.70 7.91 -32.54
N ARG A 19 5.55 6.60 -32.62
CA ARG A 19 4.61 5.93 -33.53
C ARG A 19 3.16 6.25 -33.19
N MET A 20 2.85 6.38 -31.90
CA MET A 20 1.55 6.81 -31.41
C MET A 20 1.24 8.26 -31.80
N ARG A 21 2.17 9.20 -31.58
CA ARG A 21 2.02 10.60 -32.02
C ARG A 21 1.88 10.74 -33.53
N ALA A 22 2.55 9.86 -34.30
CA ALA A 22 2.44 9.82 -35.75
C ALA A 22 1.12 9.22 -36.27
N GLY A 23 0.25 8.68 -35.39
CA GLY A 23 -1.01 8.04 -35.79
C GLY A 23 -0.82 6.69 -36.48
N SER A 24 0.34 6.04 -36.29
CA SER A 24 0.66 4.73 -36.91
C SER A 24 0.29 3.53 -36.04
N ILE A 25 -0.33 3.78 -34.88
CA ILE A 25 -0.78 2.76 -33.93
C ILE A 25 -2.29 2.95 -33.71
N ASP A 26 -3.08 1.97 -34.13
CA ASP A 26 -4.54 2.03 -33.97
C ASP A 26 -5.01 1.70 -32.53
N CYS A 27 -4.19 0.97 -31.77
CA CYS A 27 -4.55 0.54 -30.42
C CYS A 27 -3.31 0.25 -29.57
N ILE A 28 -3.34 0.72 -28.32
CA ILE A 28 -2.31 0.54 -27.31
C ILE A 28 -2.94 -0.01 -26.02
N VAL A 29 -2.33 -1.06 -25.47
CA VAL A 29 -2.69 -1.64 -24.18
C VAL A 29 -1.62 -1.23 -23.18
N THR A 30 -2.00 -0.52 -22.11
CA THR A 30 -1.04 0.11 -21.21
C THR A 30 -1.38 -0.12 -19.74
N THR A 31 -0.35 -0.10 -18.87
CA THR A 31 -0.52 0.13 -17.43
C THR A 31 -0.73 1.63 -17.14
N SER A 32 -0.71 2.04 -15.87
CA SER A 32 -0.70 3.44 -15.43
C SER A 32 0.47 4.27 -15.99
N ALA A 33 1.42 3.67 -16.71
CA ALA A 33 2.57 4.37 -17.28
C ALA A 33 2.21 5.46 -18.30
N LEU A 34 1.03 5.41 -18.94
CA LEU A 34 0.50 6.48 -19.82
C LEU A 34 -0.48 7.44 -19.11
N GLU A 35 -0.70 7.26 -17.81
CA GLU A 35 -1.42 8.21 -16.97
C GLU A 35 -0.60 9.48 -16.75
N LEU A 36 0.74 9.36 -16.68
CA LEU A 36 1.67 10.49 -16.65
C LEU A 36 1.60 11.31 -17.94
N GLY A 37 1.83 12.63 -17.84
CA GLY A 37 1.63 13.68 -18.86
C GLY A 37 2.42 13.56 -20.18
N VAL A 38 2.72 12.36 -20.66
CA VAL A 38 3.19 12.09 -22.01
C VAL A 38 2.14 12.56 -23.01
N ASP A 39 2.56 13.38 -23.96
CA ASP A 39 1.71 13.75 -25.08
C ASP A 39 1.62 12.59 -26.07
N ILE A 40 0.52 11.85 -25.94
CA ILE A 40 0.22 10.65 -26.71
C ILE A 40 -0.70 10.95 -27.92
N GLY A 41 -0.97 12.23 -28.21
CA GLY A 41 -1.87 12.62 -29.28
C GLY A 41 -3.34 12.60 -28.86
N SER A 42 -4.25 12.31 -29.81
CA SER A 42 -5.70 12.24 -29.59
C SER A 42 -6.17 10.80 -29.70
N LEU A 43 -6.75 10.25 -28.62
CA LEU A 43 -7.47 8.98 -28.66
C LEU A 43 -8.96 9.25 -28.90
N ASP A 44 -9.59 8.39 -29.69
CA ASP A 44 -11.05 8.42 -29.89
C ASP A 44 -11.77 7.53 -28.85
N VAL A 45 -11.12 6.45 -28.38
CA VAL A 45 -11.69 5.47 -27.43
C VAL A 45 -10.69 5.14 -26.32
N CYS A 46 -11.15 5.10 -25.08
CA CYS A 46 -10.41 4.61 -23.92
C CYS A 46 -11.19 3.46 -23.26
N ILE A 47 -10.53 2.31 -23.05
CA ILE A 47 -11.10 1.14 -22.40
C ILE A 47 -10.29 0.86 -21.13
N LEU A 48 -10.97 0.92 -19.99
CA LEU A 48 -10.43 0.53 -18.68
C LEU A 48 -10.82 -0.92 -18.41
N ASN A 49 -9.81 -1.77 -18.19
CA ASN A 49 -10.01 -3.15 -17.75
C ASN A 49 -9.94 -3.18 -16.21
N GLY A 50 -11.10 -3.09 -15.58
CA GLY A 50 -11.29 -2.92 -14.15
C GLY A 50 -11.17 -1.47 -13.68
N TYR A 51 -11.59 -1.22 -12.44
CA TYR A 51 -11.46 0.10 -11.84
C TYR A 51 -9.98 0.41 -11.52
N PRO A 52 -9.44 1.56 -11.96
CA PRO A 52 -8.06 1.98 -11.67
C PRO A 52 -7.64 2.07 -10.20
N GLY A 53 -8.58 2.01 -9.27
CA GLY A 53 -8.34 2.11 -7.82
C GLY A 53 -8.73 3.47 -7.23
N SER A 54 -8.74 4.54 -8.03
CA SER A 54 -9.16 5.88 -7.61
C SER A 54 -10.00 6.62 -8.65
N ILE A 55 -10.79 7.58 -8.17
CA ILE A 55 -11.66 8.41 -9.00
C ILE A 55 -10.81 9.28 -9.91
N ALA A 56 -9.75 9.90 -9.33
CA ALA A 56 -8.79 10.70 -10.06
C ALA A 56 -8.14 9.91 -11.22
N ALA A 57 -7.62 8.71 -10.96
CA ALA A 57 -6.97 7.90 -12.00
C ALA A 57 -7.96 7.51 -13.11
N THR A 58 -9.22 7.22 -12.76
CA THR A 58 -10.27 6.91 -13.72
C THR A 58 -10.52 8.09 -14.66
N TRP A 59 -10.74 9.28 -14.13
CA TRP A 59 -10.95 10.48 -14.93
C TRP A 59 -9.72 10.88 -15.74
N GLN A 60 -8.52 10.76 -15.18
CA GLN A 60 -7.27 11.03 -15.91
C GLN A 60 -7.09 10.11 -17.11
N ARG A 61 -7.39 8.81 -16.97
CA ARG A 61 -7.29 7.83 -18.05
C ARG A 61 -8.38 8.03 -19.09
N LEU A 62 -9.64 8.24 -18.69
CA LEU A 62 -10.73 8.51 -19.62
C LEU A 62 -10.54 9.82 -20.38
N GLY A 63 -10.02 10.86 -19.71
CA GLY A 63 -9.69 12.16 -20.32
C GLY A 63 -8.57 12.12 -21.36
N ARG A 64 -7.92 10.96 -21.57
CA ARG A 64 -7.01 10.76 -22.70
C ARG A 64 -7.75 10.63 -24.03
N ALA A 65 -9.02 10.22 -24.01
CA ALA A 65 -9.89 10.23 -25.17
C ALA A 65 -10.61 11.58 -25.31
N GLY A 66 -10.84 12.02 -26.55
CA GLY A 66 -11.67 13.20 -26.84
C GLY A 66 -10.94 14.53 -26.94
N ARG A 67 -9.99 14.62 -27.86
CA ARG A 67 -9.40 15.91 -28.29
C ARG A 67 -9.99 16.33 -29.67
N ARG A 68 -10.21 17.63 -29.88
CA ARG A 68 -10.58 18.28 -31.18
C ARG A 68 -12.03 18.12 -31.68
N ASN A 69 -13.04 18.44 -30.87
CA ASN A 69 -14.47 18.47 -31.27
C ASN A 69 -15.03 17.18 -31.90
N ARG A 70 -14.37 16.04 -31.70
CA ARG A 70 -14.86 14.73 -32.14
C ARG A 70 -15.50 14.00 -30.95
N PRO A 71 -16.54 13.18 -31.18
CA PRO A 71 -17.07 12.30 -30.16
C PRO A 71 -15.97 11.38 -29.62
N ALA A 72 -16.01 11.10 -28.32
CA ALA A 72 -15.10 10.17 -27.66
C ALA A 72 -15.89 9.17 -26.82
N LEU A 73 -15.32 7.97 -26.65
CA LEU A 73 -15.94 6.90 -25.88
C LEU A 73 -14.99 6.44 -24.77
N GLY A 74 -15.49 6.51 -23.53
CA GLY A 74 -14.86 5.87 -22.37
C GLY A 74 -15.66 4.64 -21.97
N VAL A 75 -15.00 3.49 -21.84
CA VAL A 75 -15.62 2.23 -21.40
C VAL A 75 -14.88 1.72 -20.17
N LEU A 76 -15.59 1.49 -19.07
CA LEU A 76 -15.08 0.75 -17.93
C LEU A 76 -15.66 -0.66 -17.95
N VAL A 77 -14.80 -1.67 -18.08
CA VAL A 77 -15.16 -3.08 -18.06
C VAL A 77 -14.79 -3.63 -16.68
N ALA A 78 -15.78 -3.78 -15.80
CA ALA A 78 -15.56 -4.26 -14.44
C ALA A 78 -15.18 -5.75 -14.41
N GLY A 79 -14.20 -6.09 -13.57
CA GLY A 79 -13.82 -7.47 -13.23
C GLY A 79 -14.62 -8.01 -12.05
N SER A 80 -14.26 -9.20 -11.55
CA SER A 80 -14.92 -9.87 -10.42
C SER A 80 -14.53 -9.33 -9.05
N GLU A 81 -13.58 -8.41 -8.97
CA GLU A 81 -13.12 -7.83 -7.71
C GLU A 81 -14.26 -7.12 -6.96
N PRO A 82 -14.31 -7.21 -5.61
CA PRO A 82 -15.40 -6.60 -4.84
C PRO A 82 -15.59 -5.09 -5.10
N LEU A 83 -14.49 -4.35 -5.33
CA LEU A 83 -14.53 -2.92 -5.63
C LEU A 83 -15.20 -2.64 -6.98
N ASP A 84 -14.81 -3.36 -8.02
CA ASP A 84 -15.37 -3.27 -9.37
C ASP A 84 -16.88 -3.58 -9.36
N GLN A 85 -17.24 -4.68 -8.72
CA GLN A 85 -18.64 -5.11 -8.60
C GLN A 85 -19.46 -4.08 -7.81
N TYR A 86 -18.91 -3.51 -6.74
CA TYR A 86 -19.59 -2.48 -5.97
C TYR A 86 -19.86 -1.22 -6.82
N LEU A 87 -18.88 -0.77 -7.61
CA LEU A 87 -19.01 0.41 -8.47
C LEU A 87 -20.08 0.25 -9.55
N VAL A 88 -20.13 -0.91 -10.21
CA VAL A 88 -21.15 -1.18 -11.25
C VAL A 88 -22.55 -1.22 -10.64
N ARG A 89 -22.69 -1.77 -9.44
CA ARG A 89 -23.98 -1.83 -8.72
C ARG A 89 -24.41 -0.48 -8.18
N ASN A 90 -23.47 0.42 -7.90
CA ASN A 90 -23.70 1.73 -7.29
C ASN A 90 -23.00 2.83 -8.13
N PRO A 91 -23.40 3.08 -9.39
CA PRO A 91 -22.70 4.02 -10.27
C PRO A 91 -22.67 5.45 -9.73
N ASP A 92 -23.69 5.84 -8.96
CA ASP A 92 -23.77 7.16 -8.32
C ASP A 92 -22.63 7.38 -7.30
N PHE A 93 -22.09 6.31 -6.71
CA PHE A 93 -20.90 6.40 -5.85
C PHE A 93 -19.70 6.97 -6.60
N PHE A 94 -19.54 6.60 -7.87
CA PHE A 94 -18.45 7.09 -8.72
C PHE A 94 -18.79 8.44 -9.37
N LEU A 95 -19.98 8.56 -9.96
CA LEU A 95 -20.38 9.75 -10.71
C LEU A 95 -20.62 10.98 -9.83
N GLY A 96 -21.02 10.76 -8.57
CA GLY A 96 -21.25 11.82 -7.59
C GLY A 96 -20.04 12.20 -6.75
N ALA A 97 -18.94 11.46 -6.83
CA ALA A 97 -17.78 11.68 -5.98
C ALA A 97 -16.76 12.64 -6.59
N SER A 98 -16.21 13.52 -5.74
CA SER A 98 -15.06 14.35 -6.10
C SER A 98 -13.78 13.51 -6.19
N PRO A 99 -12.86 13.81 -7.11
CA PRO A 99 -11.52 13.24 -7.08
C PRO A 99 -10.83 13.42 -5.72
N GLU A 100 -9.95 12.48 -5.39
CA GLU A 100 -9.18 12.46 -4.16
C GLU A 100 -8.23 13.67 -4.06
N HIS A 101 -7.93 14.09 -2.82
CA HIS A 101 -7.04 15.22 -2.55
C HIS A 101 -5.61 14.75 -2.31
N ALA A 102 -4.64 15.37 -2.98
CA ALA A 102 -3.23 15.20 -2.66
C ALA A 102 -2.92 15.89 -1.31
N ARG A 103 -2.28 15.17 -0.40
CA ARG A 103 -1.87 15.67 0.92
C ARG A 103 -0.39 15.48 1.11
N ILE A 104 0.23 16.46 1.78
CA ILE A 104 1.65 16.43 2.13
C ILE A 104 1.82 16.99 3.54
N ASP A 105 2.79 16.44 4.26
CA ASP A 105 3.29 17.01 5.51
C ASP A 105 4.78 17.37 5.37
N PRO A 106 5.11 18.56 4.85
CA PRO A 106 6.52 18.97 4.67
C PRO A 106 7.26 19.15 5.99
N ASP A 107 6.52 19.32 7.10
CA ASP A 107 7.07 19.50 8.44
C ASP A 107 7.11 18.19 9.23
N GLN A 108 6.95 17.05 8.57
CA GLN A 108 7.12 15.75 9.22
C GLN A 108 8.55 15.60 9.74
N LEU A 109 8.70 15.28 11.03
CA LEU A 109 9.93 15.51 11.80
C LEU A 109 11.20 14.94 11.14
N LEU A 110 11.17 13.67 10.74
CA LEU A 110 12.33 12.98 10.15
C LEU A 110 12.69 13.55 8.77
N ILE A 111 11.67 13.82 7.94
CA ILE A 111 11.86 14.40 6.60
C ILE A 111 12.41 15.82 6.72
N LEU A 112 11.83 16.63 7.60
CA LEU A 112 12.26 18.01 7.84
C LEU A 112 13.71 18.05 8.34
N LEU A 113 14.08 17.19 9.29
CA LEU A 113 15.46 17.11 9.80
C LEU A 113 16.46 16.78 8.68
N ASP A 114 16.16 15.81 7.82
CA ASP A 114 17.01 15.45 6.69
C ASP A 114 17.18 16.59 5.69
N HIS A 115 16.11 17.35 5.43
CA HIS A 115 16.18 18.53 4.59
C HIS A 115 16.91 19.71 5.26
N VAL A 116 16.79 19.89 6.58
CA VAL A 116 17.58 20.89 7.33
C VAL A 116 19.07 20.55 7.26
N ARG A 117 19.44 19.26 7.38
CA ARG A 117 20.84 18.82 7.22
C ARG A 117 21.38 19.15 5.83
N CYS A 118 20.62 18.84 4.78
CA CYS A 118 21.00 19.16 3.40
C CYS A 118 21.12 20.68 3.20
N ALA A 119 20.14 21.45 3.65
CA ALA A 119 20.14 22.91 3.50
C ALA A 119 21.31 23.57 4.24
N ALA A 120 21.64 23.10 5.45
CA ALA A 120 22.76 23.63 6.23
C ALA A 120 24.13 23.32 5.60
N PHE A 121 24.24 22.19 4.89
CA PHE A 121 25.41 21.88 4.06
C PHE A 121 25.53 22.80 2.85
N GLU A 122 24.41 23.09 2.17
CA GLU A 122 24.38 23.94 0.98
C GLU A 122 24.72 25.40 1.31
N LEU A 123 24.09 25.96 2.34
CA LEU A 123 24.29 27.34 2.80
C LEU A 123 24.18 27.44 4.32
N PRO A 124 25.08 28.20 4.99
CA PRO A 124 24.95 28.45 6.42
C PRO A 124 23.64 29.13 6.77
N PHE A 125 22.94 28.61 7.78
CA PHE A 125 21.74 29.26 8.30
C PHE A 125 22.09 30.46 9.17
N SER A 126 21.23 31.47 9.18
CA SER A 126 21.25 32.57 10.15
C SER A 126 20.29 32.28 11.33
N ASP A 127 20.54 32.93 12.47
CA ASP A 127 19.65 32.90 13.63
C ASP A 127 18.23 33.44 13.38
N THR A 128 18.02 34.13 12.26
CA THR A 128 16.72 34.70 11.87
C THR A 128 16.02 33.87 10.80
N ASP A 129 16.67 32.85 10.26
CA ASP A 129 16.11 32.03 9.20
C ASP A 129 14.98 31.14 9.72
N THR A 130 14.08 30.78 8.82
CA THR A 130 12.99 29.86 9.07
C THR A 130 13.00 28.77 8.02
N PHE A 131 12.77 27.52 8.43
CA PHE A 131 12.66 26.38 7.53
C PHE A 131 11.63 25.41 8.10
N GLY A 132 10.53 25.22 7.35
CA GLY A 132 9.30 24.64 7.89
C GLY A 132 8.53 25.61 8.80
N HIS A 133 7.36 25.17 9.30
CA HIS A 133 6.45 26.02 10.10
C HIS A 133 6.10 25.42 11.47
N ARG A 134 6.12 24.10 11.61
CA ARG A 134 5.68 23.38 12.83
C ARG A 134 6.66 23.46 13.99
N TYR A 135 7.96 23.41 13.70
CA TYR A 135 9.01 23.32 14.70
C TYR A 135 9.99 24.50 14.56
N PRO A 136 10.51 25.05 15.67
CA PRO A 136 11.54 26.09 15.58
C PRO A 136 12.84 25.53 14.96
N LEU A 137 13.30 26.13 13.86
CA LEU A 137 14.53 25.74 13.17
C LEU A 137 15.73 25.61 14.12
N LYS A 138 15.85 26.53 15.09
CA LYS A 138 16.94 26.53 16.08
C LYS A 138 17.05 25.22 16.88
N GLN A 139 15.96 24.49 17.10
CA GLN A 139 16.01 23.20 17.80
C GLN A 139 16.74 22.15 16.96
N PHE A 140 16.48 22.10 15.65
CA PHE A 140 17.21 21.23 14.74
C PHE A 140 18.68 21.64 14.63
N LEU A 141 18.96 22.94 14.48
CA LEU A 141 20.34 23.42 14.37
C LEU A 141 21.14 23.14 15.66
N GLN A 142 20.52 23.30 16.83
CA GLN A 142 21.15 22.96 18.11
C GLN A 142 21.40 21.46 18.22
N TYR A 143 20.42 20.62 17.88
CA TYR A 143 20.60 19.17 17.82
C TYR A 143 21.80 18.79 16.92
N LEU A 144 21.92 19.42 15.75
CA LEU A 144 23.03 19.18 14.82
C LEU A 144 24.38 19.71 15.33
N VAL A 145 24.40 20.75 16.19
CA VAL A 145 25.61 21.17 16.91
C VAL A 145 25.99 20.13 17.96
N ASP A 146 25.01 19.60 18.70
CA ASP A 146 25.22 18.59 19.73
C ASP A 146 25.74 17.26 19.14
N GLU A 147 25.26 16.91 17.94
CA GLU A 147 25.78 15.78 17.13
C GLU A 147 27.16 16.08 16.47
N GLY A 148 27.69 17.29 16.66
CA GLY A 148 29.02 17.68 16.15
C GLY A 148 29.09 17.86 14.63
N VAL A 149 27.96 18.05 13.95
CA VAL A 149 27.93 18.26 12.49
C VAL A 149 27.83 19.73 12.07
N LEU A 150 27.30 20.58 12.95
CA LEU A 150 27.28 22.03 12.79
C LEU A 150 28.17 22.74 13.81
N HIS A 151 28.62 23.94 13.47
CA HIS A 151 29.23 24.89 14.39
C HIS A 151 28.53 26.25 14.28
N GLN A 152 28.24 26.84 15.44
CA GLN A 152 27.66 28.19 15.50
C GLN A 152 28.77 29.22 15.72
N ASP A 153 28.88 30.19 14.81
CA ASP A 153 29.77 31.36 14.94
C ASP A 153 29.05 32.63 14.50
N ALA A 154 29.20 33.72 15.26
CA ALA A 154 28.63 35.04 14.97
C ALA A 154 27.14 35.06 14.53
N GLY A 155 26.31 34.16 15.05
CA GLY A 155 24.88 34.05 14.69
C GLY A 155 24.60 33.33 13.36
N GLN A 156 25.62 32.66 12.81
CA GLN A 156 25.54 31.76 11.66
C GLN A 156 25.85 30.32 12.08
N TRP A 157 25.22 29.37 11.38
CA TRP A 157 25.32 27.94 11.64
C TRP A 157 25.97 27.28 10.43
N HIS A 158 27.23 26.88 10.57
CA HIS A 158 28.06 26.35 9.50
C HIS A 158 28.19 24.84 9.58
N TRP A 159 28.08 24.17 8.43
CA TRP A 159 28.43 22.76 8.31
C TRP A 159 29.95 22.59 8.42
N ILE A 160 30.39 21.69 9.32
CA ILE A 160 31.82 21.52 9.64
C ILE A 160 32.37 20.13 9.30
N THR A 161 31.55 19.24 8.74
CA THR A 161 31.98 17.88 8.39
C THR A 161 32.19 17.74 6.89
N ASP A 162 33.06 16.82 6.49
CA ASP A 162 33.24 16.48 5.08
C ASP A 162 32.10 15.57 4.55
N ALA A 163 31.17 15.16 5.41
CA ALA A 163 30.06 14.29 5.03
C ALA A 163 29.06 15.06 4.16
N TYR A 164 28.69 14.48 3.02
CA TYR A 164 27.66 15.02 2.14
C TYR A 164 26.29 14.43 2.51
N PRO A 165 25.42 15.18 3.21
CA PRO A 165 24.18 14.63 3.78
C PRO A 165 23.22 14.10 2.71
N ALA A 166 23.18 14.72 1.53
CA ALA A 166 22.26 14.33 0.46
C ALA A 166 22.50 12.90 -0.07
N ASN A 167 23.66 12.29 0.16
CA ASN A 167 23.88 10.87 -0.17
C ASN A 167 23.08 9.91 0.72
N ALA A 168 22.77 10.31 1.95
CA ALA A 168 22.01 9.50 2.90
C ALA A 168 20.49 9.75 2.80
N VAL A 169 20.07 10.83 2.11
CA VAL A 169 18.67 11.22 1.98
C VAL A 169 18.11 10.74 0.65
N SER A 170 17.19 9.78 0.71
CA SER A 170 16.44 9.34 -0.46
C SER A 170 15.06 10.00 -0.50
N LEU A 171 14.79 10.79 -1.55
CA LEU A 171 13.47 11.44 -1.73
C LEU A 171 12.35 10.44 -2.02
N ARG A 172 12.70 9.24 -2.48
CA ARG A 172 11.78 8.14 -2.75
C ARG A 172 12.49 6.91 -2.24
N SER A 173 12.10 6.40 -1.07
CA SER A 173 12.66 5.20 -0.41
C SER A 173 12.43 3.93 -1.25
N VAL A 174 12.98 3.90 -2.45
CA VAL A 174 12.93 2.81 -3.44
C VAL A 174 14.18 1.97 -3.23
N ALA A 175 14.01 0.66 -3.12
CA ALA A 175 15.12 -0.28 -3.06
C ALA A 175 16.08 -0.04 -4.24
N GLU A 176 17.39 0.02 -3.95
CA GLU A 176 18.38 0.33 -4.98
C GLU A 176 18.42 -0.77 -6.05
N GLY A 177 18.06 -0.41 -7.29
CA GLY A 177 18.34 -1.12 -8.54
C GLY A 177 17.35 -2.19 -8.98
N ASN A 178 17.26 -2.33 -10.30
CA ASN A 178 16.28 -3.19 -10.99
C ASN A 178 16.85 -4.57 -11.32
N PHE A 179 15.96 -5.54 -11.50
CA PHE A 179 16.22 -6.80 -12.18
C PHE A 179 16.21 -6.62 -13.68
N VAL A 180 17.14 -7.26 -14.37
CA VAL A 180 17.26 -7.25 -15.82
C VAL A 180 16.75 -8.58 -16.38
N VAL A 181 15.81 -8.52 -17.32
CA VAL A 181 15.26 -9.71 -17.99
C VAL A 181 16.08 -9.98 -19.25
N VAL A 182 16.69 -11.17 -19.33
CA VAL A 182 17.66 -11.54 -20.37
C VAL A 182 17.17 -12.76 -21.14
N ASP A 183 17.11 -12.65 -22.47
CA ASP A 183 16.82 -13.78 -23.35
C ASP A 183 18.02 -14.74 -23.41
N GLN A 184 17.76 -16.04 -23.26
CA GLN A 184 18.76 -17.09 -23.45
C GLN A 184 18.78 -17.67 -24.88
N ALA A 185 17.91 -17.21 -25.77
CA ALA A 185 17.91 -17.68 -27.16
C ALA A 185 19.09 -17.10 -27.98
N GLY A 186 20.03 -17.97 -28.37
CA GLY A 186 21.12 -17.64 -29.32
C GLY A 186 22.47 -17.28 -28.67
N ASP A 187 23.44 -16.87 -29.51
CA ASP A 187 24.82 -16.55 -29.08
C ASP A 187 24.95 -15.19 -28.36
N ALA A 188 23.98 -14.28 -28.55
CA ALA A 188 23.98 -12.95 -27.94
C ALA A 188 22.90 -12.84 -26.86
N ARG A 189 23.32 -12.71 -25.60
CA ARG A 189 22.42 -12.41 -24.47
C ARG A 189 21.83 -11.01 -24.65
N GLN A 190 20.55 -10.95 -25.00
CA GLN A 190 19.84 -9.68 -25.19
C GLN A 190 19.02 -9.34 -23.94
N VAL A 191 19.12 -8.09 -23.49
CA VAL A 191 18.21 -7.54 -22.47
C VAL A 191 16.88 -7.19 -23.11
N LEU A 192 15.78 -7.66 -22.51
CA LEU A 192 14.42 -7.46 -23.02
C LEU A 192 13.61 -6.44 -22.21
N ALA A 193 13.82 -6.38 -20.88
CA ALA A 193 13.05 -5.55 -19.96
C ALA A 193 13.79 -5.33 -18.63
N GLU A 194 13.30 -4.37 -17.84
CA GLU A 194 13.69 -4.14 -16.46
C GLU A 194 12.48 -4.25 -15.53
N VAL A 195 12.68 -4.79 -14.32
CA VAL A 195 11.65 -4.93 -13.28
C VAL A 195 12.21 -4.41 -11.97
N ASP A 196 11.42 -3.63 -11.23
CA ASP A 196 11.82 -3.12 -9.92
C ASP A 196 12.00 -4.24 -8.90
N PHE A 197 12.85 -3.99 -7.90
CA PHE A 197 13.18 -4.97 -6.86
C PHE A 197 11.94 -5.49 -6.12
N SER A 198 10.98 -4.62 -5.80
CA SER A 198 9.74 -4.97 -5.09
C SER A 198 8.79 -5.88 -5.87
N SER A 199 8.75 -5.73 -7.20
CA SER A 199 7.85 -6.53 -8.08
C SER A 199 8.50 -7.80 -8.60
N ALA A 200 9.83 -7.92 -8.55
CA ALA A 200 10.55 -9.08 -9.07
C ALA A 200 10.14 -10.41 -8.41
N PRO A 201 9.96 -10.50 -7.07
CA PRO A 201 9.46 -11.72 -6.42
C PRO A 201 8.08 -12.19 -6.89
N GLU A 202 7.26 -11.28 -7.41
CA GLU A 202 5.88 -11.56 -7.83
C GLU A 202 5.77 -11.84 -9.33
N THR A 203 6.81 -11.57 -10.11
CA THR A 203 6.73 -11.58 -11.58
C THR A 203 7.86 -12.32 -12.27
N LEU A 204 8.99 -12.53 -11.60
CA LEU A 204 10.21 -13.11 -12.18
C LEU A 204 10.69 -14.38 -11.47
N TYR A 205 9.88 -15.00 -10.61
CA TYR A 205 10.24 -16.28 -9.99
C TYR A 205 10.43 -17.39 -11.03
N GLU A 206 11.18 -18.43 -10.69
CA GLU A 206 11.41 -19.56 -11.59
C GLU A 206 10.09 -20.26 -11.96
N GLY A 207 9.87 -20.43 -13.26
CA GLY A 207 8.61 -20.93 -13.82
C GLY A 207 7.54 -19.86 -14.07
N ALA A 208 7.78 -18.59 -13.72
CA ALA A 208 6.87 -17.49 -14.06
C ALA A 208 6.73 -17.35 -15.58
N ILE A 209 5.53 -16.98 -16.02
CA ILE A 209 5.24 -16.56 -17.39
C ILE A 209 5.24 -15.03 -17.42
N TYR A 210 6.35 -14.46 -17.88
CA TYR A 210 6.55 -13.03 -18.01
C TYR A 210 6.21 -12.57 -19.44
N MET A 211 5.25 -11.65 -19.55
CA MET A 211 4.78 -11.15 -20.85
C MET A 211 5.63 -9.98 -21.33
N ILE A 212 6.13 -10.04 -22.57
CA ILE A 212 6.88 -8.95 -23.21
C ILE A 212 6.24 -8.68 -24.57
N GLN A 213 5.64 -7.49 -24.76
CA GLN A 213 4.88 -7.15 -25.97
C GLN A 213 3.84 -8.22 -26.35
N ALA A 214 3.10 -8.70 -25.34
CA ALA A 214 2.13 -9.79 -25.45
C ALA A 214 2.70 -11.16 -25.88
N ALA A 215 4.02 -11.31 -26.00
CA ALA A 215 4.67 -12.60 -26.17
C ALA A 215 5.02 -13.21 -24.80
N PRO A 216 4.67 -14.48 -24.53
CA PRO A 216 4.99 -15.13 -23.28
C PRO A 216 6.45 -15.62 -23.26
N TYR A 217 7.15 -15.28 -22.19
CA TYR A 217 8.48 -15.78 -21.88
C TYR A 217 8.42 -16.53 -20.55
N GLN A 218 8.96 -17.73 -20.51
CA GLN A 218 9.09 -18.47 -19.25
C GLN A 218 10.41 -18.11 -18.60
N VAL A 219 10.39 -17.80 -17.30
CA VAL A 219 11.61 -17.65 -16.50
C VAL A 219 12.18 -19.03 -16.20
N GLU A 220 13.37 -19.31 -16.73
CA GLU A 220 14.07 -20.58 -16.50
C GLU A 220 14.97 -20.52 -15.26
N ARG A 221 15.54 -19.34 -14.97
CA ARG A 221 16.39 -19.12 -13.81
C ARG A 221 16.30 -17.68 -13.32
N LEU A 222 16.16 -17.49 -12.01
CA LEU A 222 16.25 -16.18 -11.38
C LEU A 222 17.53 -16.09 -10.55
N ASP A 223 18.44 -15.22 -10.97
CA ASP A 223 19.63 -14.85 -10.23
C ASP A 223 19.30 -13.66 -9.33
N TRP A 224 18.95 -13.96 -8.07
CA TRP A 224 18.53 -12.96 -7.09
C TRP A 224 19.65 -11.96 -6.75
N GLU A 225 20.84 -12.48 -6.42
CA GLU A 225 22.01 -11.66 -6.07
C GLU A 225 22.52 -10.87 -7.29
N GLY A 226 22.61 -11.51 -8.46
CA GLY A 226 23.07 -10.89 -9.69
C GLY A 226 22.03 -10.01 -10.40
N ARG A 227 20.80 -9.94 -9.88
CA ARG A 227 19.65 -9.17 -10.39
C ARG A 227 19.32 -9.46 -11.85
N LYS A 228 19.30 -10.75 -12.22
CA LYS A 228 19.05 -11.20 -13.60
C LYS A 228 18.02 -12.31 -13.65
N ALA A 229 16.96 -12.10 -14.42
CA ALA A 229 16.01 -13.14 -14.77
C ALA A 229 16.32 -13.65 -16.17
N TYR A 230 16.62 -14.94 -16.29
CA TYR A 230 16.90 -15.58 -17.56
C TYR A 230 15.63 -16.21 -18.09
N VAL A 231 15.25 -15.82 -19.30
CA VAL A 231 13.97 -16.19 -19.88
C VAL A 231 14.14 -16.86 -21.24
N ARG A 232 13.14 -17.65 -21.61
CA ARG A 232 13.02 -18.25 -22.93
C ARG A 232 11.62 -18.00 -23.48
N ALA A 233 11.55 -17.60 -24.75
CA ALA A 233 10.28 -17.51 -25.46
C ALA A 233 9.55 -18.85 -25.42
N THR A 234 8.27 -18.83 -25.05
CA THR A 234 7.45 -20.05 -24.92
C THR A 234 6.12 -19.88 -25.65
N ARG A 235 5.34 -20.95 -25.73
CA ARG A 235 3.96 -20.93 -26.23
C ARG A 235 3.09 -21.69 -25.22
N VAL A 236 2.41 -20.92 -24.38
CA VAL A 236 1.52 -21.43 -23.34
C VAL A 236 0.17 -20.75 -23.43
N ASP A 237 -0.86 -21.41 -22.94
CA ASP A 237 -2.25 -20.93 -22.89
C ASP A 237 -2.68 -20.52 -21.46
N TYR A 238 -1.71 -20.21 -20.61
CA TYR A 238 -1.89 -19.77 -19.23
C TYR A 238 -0.91 -18.67 -18.86
N TYR A 239 -1.23 -17.93 -17.81
CA TYR A 239 -0.33 -17.03 -17.11
C TYR A 239 -0.10 -17.50 -15.67
N THR A 240 0.87 -16.91 -14.99
CA THR A 240 1.21 -17.25 -13.61
C THR A 240 0.92 -16.08 -12.69
N ASP A 241 0.40 -16.37 -11.49
CA ASP A 241 0.07 -15.37 -10.48
C ASP A 241 0.64 -15.79 -9.12
N ALA A 242 1.39 -14.89 -8.47
CA ALA A 242 2.09 -15.20 -7.22
C ALA A 242 1.12 -15.24 -6.03
N ILE A 243 1.34 -16.18 -5.12
CA ILE A 243 0.66 -16.25 -3.83
C ILE A 243 1.57 -15.60 -2.80
N VAL A 244 1.13 -14.45 -2.31
CA VAL A 244 1.89 -13.61 -1.40
C VAL A 244 1.11 -13.40 -0.11
N TYR A 245 1.81 -13.44 1.00
CA TYR A 245 1.24 -13.05 2.29
C TYR A 245 2.25 -12.29 3.13
N THR A 246 1.73 -11.35 3.92
CA THR A 246 2.52 -10.54 4.84
C THR A 246 2.16 -10.93 6.26
N ARG A 247 3.15 -11.39 7.01
CA ARG A 247 3.05 -11.66 8.43
C ARG A 247 3.62 -10.47 9.20
N LEU A 248 2.98 -10.12 10.31
CA LEU A 248 3.47 -9.10 11.25
C LEU A 248 3.69 -9.73 12.63
N LYS A 249 4.79 -9.36 13.27
CA LYS A 249 5.12 -9.75 14.65
C LYS A 249 5.59 -8.52 15.43
N ILE A 250 5.13 -8.38 16.68
CA ILE A 250 5.62 -7.35 17.61
C ILE A 250 7.00 -7.77 18.11
N LEU A 251 7.96 -6.85 18.02
CA LEU A 251 9.30 -7.01 18.57
C LEU A 251 9.40 -6.36 19.95
N GLU A 252 8.96 -5.10 20.04
CA GLU A 252 9.07 -4.29 21.23
C GLU A 252 7.83 -3.40 21.42
N ARG A 253 7.51 -3.08 22.68
CA ARG A 253 6.48 -2.12 23.05
C ARG A 253 7.18 -0.93 23.71
N PHE A 254 7.10 0.24 23.09
CA PHE A 254 7.66 1.47 23.64
C PHE A 254 6.71 2.10 24.64
N ASP A 255 5.45 2.25 24.23
CA ASP A 255 4.39 2.85 25.03
C ASP A 255 3.12 1.99 24.98
N GLU A 256 2.38 1.97 26.08
CA GLU A 256 1.06 1.34 26.12
C GLU A 256 0.07 2.17 26.94
N ALA A 257 -1.19 2.19 26.48
CA ALA A 257 -2.33 2.65 27.27
C ALA A 257 -3.30 1.49 27.41
N VAL A 258 -3.44 1.00 28.64
CA VAL A 258 -4.34 -0.10 28.98
C VAL A 258 -5.65 0.45 29.51
N GLN A 259 -6.73 0.05 28.88
CA GLN A 259 -8.09 0.38 29.30
C GLN A 259 -8.82 -0.88 29.79
N THR A 260 -10.04 -0.71 30.29
CA THR A 260 -10.82 -1.80 30.90
C THR A 260 -11.11 -2.94 29.92
N GLN A 261 -11.37 -2.63 28.65
CA GLN A 261 -11.81 -3.61 27.63
C GLN A 261 -10.86 -3.74 26.43
N SER A 262 -9.96 -2.77 26.25
CA SER A 262 -9.00 -2.73 25.15
C SER A 262 -7.64 -2.23 25.63
N ARG A 263 -6.67 -2.28 24.72
CA ARG A 263 -5.33 -1.72 24.88
C ARG A 263 -4.93 -1.11 23.55
N VAL A 264 -4.24 0.02 23.62
CA VAL A 264 -3.46 0.54 22.49
C VAL A 264 -1.98 0.49 22.87
N ALA A 265 -1.11 0.21 21.90
CA ALA A 265 0.32 0.28 22.10
C ALA A 265 1.03 0.79 20.85
N HIS A 266 2.22 1.33 21.07
CA HIS A 266 3.16 1.78 20.05
C HIS A 266 4.50 1.07 20.26
N GLY A 267 5.16 0.72 19.16
CA GLY A 267 6.37 -0.08 19.25
C GLY A 267 6.93 -0.49 17.90
N GLU A 268 7.93 -1.36 17.96
CA GLU A 268 8.57 -1.94 16.78
C GLU A 268 7.88 -3.25 16.38
N VAL A 269 7.66 -3.41 15.08
CA VAL A 269 7.14 -4.61 14.46
C VAL A 269 8.07 -5.10 13.35
N HIS A 270 8.08 -6.42 13.17
CA HIS A 270 8.75 -7.11 12.07
C HIS A 270 7.70 -7.63 11.10
N LEU A 271 7.81 -7.20 9.85
CA LEU A 271 7.00 -7.71 8.76
C LEU A 271 7.82 -8.67 7.91
N VAL A 272 7.20 -9.80 7.57
CA VAL A 272 7.77 -10.81 6.70
C VAL A 272 6.79 -11.02 5.55
N LYS A 273 7.15 -10.56 4.36
CA LYS A 273 6.40 -10.80 3.13
C LYS A 273 6.99 -12.02 2.44
N ARG A 274 6.20 -13.10 2.40
CA ARG A 274 6.60 -14.40 1.87
C ARG A 274 5.88 -14.69 0.57
N PHE A 275 6.65 -15.17 -0.40
CA PHE A 275 6.19 -15.59 -1.73
C PHE A 275 6.15 -17.11 -1.73
N ALA A 276 5.03 -17.71 -1.33
CA ALA A 276 4.97 -19.15 -1.06
C ALA A 276 4.91 -20.00 -2.32
N GLY A 277 4.33 -19.46 -3.39
CA GLY A 277 4.05 -20.21 -4.58
C GLY A 277 3.37 -19.36 -5.63
N TYR A 278 2.92 -20.00 -6.70
CA TYR A 278 2.15 -19.36 -7.75
C TYR A 278 1.08 -20.31 -8.29
N LYS A 279 0.04 -19.72 -8.87
CA LYS A 279 -1.03 -20.40 -9.59
C LYS A 279 -0.75 -20.31 -11.09
N LYS A 280 -1.09 -21.36 -11.84
CA LYS A 280 -1.16 -21.35 -13.30
C LYS A 280 -2.63 -21.15 -13.67
N ILE A 281 -2.94 -20.05 -14.32
CA ILE A 281 -4.31 -19.64 -14.63
C ILE A 281 -4.49 -19.64 -16.14
N ARG A 282 -5.40 -20.48 -16.64
CA ARG A 282 -5.70 -20.59 -18.08
C ARG A 282 -6.27 -19.27 -18.60
N TYR A 283 -5.82 -18.84 -19.77
CA TYR A 283 -6.39 -17.67 -20.43
C TYR A 283 -7.89 -17.88 -20.70
N TYR A 284 -8.65 -16.78 -20.67
CA TYR A 284 -10.09 -16.72 -20.93
C TYR A 284 -10.97 -17.40 -19.87
N THR A 285 -10.75 -18.68 -19.56
CA THR A 285 -11.58 -19.40 -18.58
C THR A 285 -11.25 -19.04 -17.14
N HIS A 286 -10.03 -18.55 -16.88
CA HIS A 286 -9.53 -18.25 -15.53
C HIS A 286 -9.50 -19.49 -14.61
N ASP A 287 -9.53 -20.69 -15.19
CA ASP A 287 -9.40 -21.92 -14.42
C ASP A 287 -7.99 -22.05 -13.87
N ASN A 288 -7.88 -22.41 -12.59
CA ASN A 288 -6.62 -22.82 -12.02
C ASN A 288 -6.25 -24.22 -12.54
N ILE A 289 -5.17 -24.29 -13.32
CA ILE A 289 -4.68 -25.52 -13.94
C ILE A 289 -3.45 -26.11 -13.25
N GLY A 290 -2.97 -25.48 -12.17
CA GLY A 290 -1.85 -26.00 -11.41
C GLY A 290 -1.20 -24.98 -10.49
N TYR A 291 -0.28 -25.48 -9.67
CA TYR A 291 0.48 -24.69 -8.72
C TYR A 291 1.97 -24.96 -8.88
N GLY A 292 2.79 -24.03 -8.42
CA GLY A 292 4.22 -24.22 -8.24
C GLY A 292 4.70 -23.49 -6.98
N ASN A 293 5.87 -23.88 -6.48
CA ASN A 293 6.49 -23.25 -5.32
C ASN A 293 7.40 -22.11 -5.78
N ILE A 294 7.50 -21.06 -4.98
CA ILE A 294 8.48 -20.00 -5.15
C ILE A 294 9.51 -20.16 -4.03
N ASN A 295 10.76 -20.36 -4.40
CA ASN A 295 11.87 -20.51 -3.46
C ASN A 295 12.71 -19.22 -3.50
N LEU A 296 12.17 -18.14 -2.94
CA LEU A 296 12.84 -16.86 -2.83
C LEU A 296 13.02 -16.48 -1.36
N PRO A 297 14.03 -15.65 -1.04
CA PRO A 297 14.18 -15.13 0.32
C PRO A 297 12.96 -14.29 0.69
N ASP A 298 12.50 -14.47 1.93
CA ASP A 298 11.45 -13.64 2.49
C ASP A 298 11.90 -12.17 2.50
N GLN A 299 10.96 -11.27 2.21
CA GLN A 299 11.21 -9.83 2.28
C GLN A 299 10.84 -9.35 3.67
N GLU A 300 11.87 -9.00 4.43
CA GLU A 300 11.74 -8.58 5.82
C GLU A 300 11.80 -7.06 5.95
N MET A 301 10.96 -6.51 6.82
CA MET A 301 10.94 -5.07 7.12
C MET A 301 10.73 -4.86 8.61
N HIS A 302 11.70 -4.19 9.24
CA HIS A 302 11.55 -3.65 10.59
C HIS A 302 10.96 -2.24 10.48
N THR A 303 9.91 -1.96 11.24
CA THR A 303 9.27 -0.64 11.21
C THR A 303 8.53 -0.37 12.52
N SER A 304 8.11 0.87 12.70
CA SER A 304 7.28 1.30 13.83
C SER A 304 5.79 1.12 13.52
N ALA A 305 4.99 0.79 14.53
CA ALA A 305 3.56 0.60 14.40
C ALA A 305 2.80 1.06 15.65
N VAL A 306 1.53 1.40 15.43
CA VAL A 306 0.51 1.52 16.48
C VAL A 306 -0.50 0.39 16.29
N TRP A 307 -0.98 -0.19 17.38
CA TRP A 307 -2.00 -1.22 17.30
C TRP A 307 -2.99 -1.21 18.45
N TRP A 308 -4.19 -1.71 18.16
CA TRP A 308 -5.31 -1.79 19.09
C TRP A 308 -5.73 -3.24 19.29
N GLU A 309 -5.78 -3.64 20.56
CA GLU A 309 -6.20 -4.96 21.02
C GLU A 309 -7.50 -4.86 21.80
N ILE A 310 -8.40 -5.85 21.64
CA ILE A 310 -9.57 -6.03 22.52
C ILE A 310 -9.32 -7.26 23.39
N ARG A 311 -9.68 -7.18 24.68
CA ARG A 311 -9.52 -8.31 25.60
C ARG A 311 -10.33 -9.52 25.12
N PRO A 312 -9.78 -10.74 25.09
CA PRO A 312 -10.47 -11.92 24.54
C PRO A 312 -11.84 -12.20 25.17
N GLY A 313 -12.00 -12.03 26.48
CA GLY A 313 -13.29 -12.24 27.16
C GLY A 313 -14.39 -11.26 26.75
N VAL A 314 -14.04 -10.10 26.19
CA VAL A 314 -14.99 -9.12 25.66
C VAL A 314 -15.48 -9.54 24.27
N LEU A 315 -14.60 -10.11 23.44
CA LEU A 315 -14.93 -10.53 22.08
C LEU A 315 -16.03 -11.60 22.05
N GLU A 316 -15.96 -12.57 22.96
CA GLU A 316 -16.94 -13.65 23.06
C GLU A 316 -18.34 -13.16 23.48
N GLN A 317 -18.43 -11.98 24.11
CA GLN A 317 -19.70 -11.36 24.48
C GLN A 317 -20.31 -10.52 23.36
N LEU A 318 -19.48 -9.99 22.46
CA LEU A 318 -19.88 -9.04 21.41
C LEU A 318 -20.24 -9.69 20.09
N PHE A 319 -19.66 -10.84 19.79
CA PHE A 319 -19.81 -11.52 18.51
C PHE A 319 -20.36 -12.93 18.69
N ASN A 320 -21.25 -13.34 17.79
CA ASN A 320 -21.82 -14.69 17.82
C ASN A 320 -20.81 -15.76 17.36
N SER A 321 -19.78 -15.35 16.63
CA SER A 321 -18.69 -16.22 16.17
C SER A 321 -17.39 -15.45 16.01
N ARG A 322 -16.26 -16.15 16.07
CA ARG A 322 -14.94 -15.55 15.85
C ARG A 322 -14.75 -15.07 14.41
N GLN A 323 -15.45 -15.65 13.44
CA GLN A 323 -15.48 -15.15 12.06
C GLN A 323 -16.13 -13.75 11.98
N GLN A 324 -17.24 -13.51 12.70
CA GLN A 324 -17.85 -12.18 12.76
C GLN A 324 -16.91 -11.16 13.41
N ALA A 325 -16.19 -11.58 14.46
CA ALA A 325 -15.16 -10.74 15.07
C ALA A 325 -14.07 -10.41 14.04
N LEU A 326 -13.50 -11.40 13.34
CA LEU A 326 -12.47 -11.22 12.32
C LEU A 326 -12.90 -10.21 11.24
N ASP A 327 -14.10 -10.38 10.68
CA ASP A 327 -14.63 -9.49 9.65
C ASP A 327 -14.88 -8.07 10.20
N GLY A 328 -15.30 -7.95 11.46
CA GLY A 328 -15.41 -6.67 12.16
C GLY A 328 -14.06 -5.97 12.33
N PHE A 329 -13.01 -6.71 12.69
CA PHE A 329 -11.64 -6.18 12.80
C PHE A 329 -11.10 -5.73 11.44
N LEU A 330 -11.34 -6.50 10.38
CA LEU A 330 -10.95 -6.12 9.01
C LEU A 330 -11.65 -4.82 8.56
N GLY A 331 -12.95 -4.70 8.81
CA GLY A 331 -13.71 -3.48 8.50
C GLY A 331 -13.29 -2.28 9.34
N ALA A 332 -13.04 -2.47 10.64
CA ALA A 332 -12.53 -1.43 11.53
C ALA A 332 -11.13 -0.98 11.12
N ALA A 333 -10.25 -1.93 10.79
CA ALA A 333 -8.91 -1.65 10.29
C ALA A 333 -8.97 -0.86 8.98
N TYR A 334 -9.94 -1.16 8.10
CA TYR A 334 -10.15 -0.40 6.87
C TYR A 334 -10.47 1.08 7.15
N ALA A 335 -11.44 1.34 8.03
CA ALA A 335 -11.82 2.70 8.41
C ALA A 335 -10.67 3.45 9.12
N LEU A 336 -10.02 2.80 10.10
CA LEU A 336 -8.88 3.36 10.83
C LEU A 336 -7.75 3.75 9.89
N HIS A 337 -7.45 2.93 8.89
CA HIS A 337 -6.38 3.19 7.93
C HIS A 337 -6.62 4.47 7.12
N HIS A 338 -7.82 4.67 6.59
CA HIS A 338 -8.17 5.88 5.84
C HIS A 338 -8.17 7.13 6.70
N VAL A 339 -8.72 7.03 7.92
CA VAL A 339 -8.72 8.16 8.87
C VAL A 339 -7.30 8.49 9.33
N ALA A 340 -6.45 7.48 9.55
CA ALA A 340 -5.06 7.65 9.91
C ALA A 340 -4.28 8.40 8.81
N ALA A 341 -4.38 7.96 7.56
CA ALA A 341 -3.73 8.63 6.43
C ALA A 341 -4.18 10.11 6.32
N LEU A 342 -5.48 10.37 6.46
CA LEU A 342 -6.02 11.73 6.48
C LEU A 342 -5.44 12.58 7.62
N GLN A 343 -5.41 12.04 8.84
CA GLN A 343 -4.92 12.76 10.03
C GLN A 343 -3.42 13.04 9.99
N MET A 344 -2.67 12.15 9.34
CA MET A 344 -1.22 12.29 9.15
C MET A 344 -0.85 13.08 7.89
N MET A 345 -1.83 13.57 7.14
CA MET A 345 -1.60 14.25 5.86
C MET A 345 -0.75 13.42 4.89
N SER A 346 -0.89 12.09 4.95
CA SER A 346 -0.15 11.12 4.14
C SER A 346 -1.10 10.42 3.14
N GLU A 347 -0.52 9.64 2.25
CA GLU A 347 -1.28 8.73 1.40
C GLU A 347 -1.54 7.41 2.14
N THR A 348 -2.55 6.67 1.67
CA THR A 348 -2.86 5.32 2.19
C THR A 348 -1.79 4.28 1.83
N SER A 349 -0.85 4.61 0.94
CA SER A 349 0.30 3.75 0.64
C SER A 349 1.46 3.92 1.62
N ASP A 350 1.52 5.06 2.32
CA ASP A 350 2.60 5.39 3.25
C ASP A 350 2.41 4.70 4.61
N LEU A 351 1.15 4.33 4.90
CA LEU A 351 0.74 3.50 6.01
C LEU A 351 0.38 2.10 5.50
N GLY A 352 0.83 1.09 6.20
CA GLY A 352 0.37 -0.28 6.02
C GLY A 352 -0.63 -0.66 7.09
N ARG A 353 -1.44 -1.67 6.77
CA ARG A 353 -2.49 -2.20 7.65
C ARG A 353 -2.36 -3.71 7.77
N ALA A 354 -2.53 -4.24 8.97
CA ALA A 354 -2.67 -5.67 9.20
C ALA A 354 -3.68 -5.98 10.31
N VAL A 355 -4.24 -7.19 10.29
CA VAL A 355 -5.02 -7.75 11.38
C VAL A 355 -4.42 -9.10 11.73
N GLY A 356 -4.12 -9.35 13.00
CA GLY A 356 -3.41 -10.54 13.46
C GLY A 356 -3.33 -10.63 14.98
N ASP A 357 -2.58 -11.58 15.51
CA ASP A 357 -2.38 -11.75 16.96
C ASP A 357 -1.19 -10.98 17.54
N GLY A 358 -0.34 -10.41 16.70
CA GLY A 358 0.89 -9.72 17.11
C GLY A 358 2.04 -10.63 17.52
N ASP A 359 1.79 -11.90 17.83
CA ASP A 359 2.83 -12.92 18.06
C ASP A 359 3.33 -13.53 16.74
N GLY A 360 2.60 -13.31 15.64
CA GLY A 360 2.90 -13.85 14.32
C GLY A 360 2.48 -15.31 14.16
N ARG A 361 1.54 -15.80 14.99
CA ARG A 361 1.00 -17.16 14.85
C ARG A 361 -0.06 -17.21 13.78
N TRP A 362 -0.88 -16.17 13.70
CA TRP A 362 -1.85 -16.01 12.63
C TRP A 362 -2.01 -14.56 12.19
N PHE A 363 -2.44 -14.39 10.94
CA PHE A 363 -2.79 -13.11 10.35
C PHE A 363 -4.03 -13.26 9.46
N ALA A 364 -4.76 -12.16 9.28
CA ALA A 364 -5.95 -12.11 8.45
C ALA A 364 -5.60 -11.60 7.05
N VAL A 365 -6.15 -12.24 6.03
CA VAL A 365 -6.16 -11.76 4.66
C VAL A 365 -7.60 -11.62 4.18
N GLN A 366 -7.84 -10.71 3.24
CA GLN A 366 -9.14 -10.62 2.57
C GLN A 366 -9.13 -11.54 1.35
N ARG A 367 -10.10 -12.43 1.24
CA ARG A 367 -10.27 -13.30 0.08
C ARG A 367 -10.88 -12.54 -1.09
N SER A 368 -10.80 -13.15 -2.27
CA SER A 368 -11.48 -12.67 -3.48
C SER A 368 -13.01 -12.64 -3.35
N ASP A 369 -13.58 -13.41 -2.42
CA ASP A 369 -15.00 -13.34 -2.05
C ASP A 369 -15.31 -12.21 -1.05
N GLY A 370 -14.34 -11.33 -0.76
CA GLY A 370 -14.47 -10.19 0.15
C GLY A 370 -14.42 -10.54 1.64
N ARG A 371 -14.42 -11.83 2.02
CA ARG A 371 -14.43 -12.26 3.43
C ARG A 371 -13.03 -12.37 4.02
N GLY A 372 -12.93 -12.19 5.34
CA GLY A 372 -11.71 -12.45 6.08
C GLY A 372 -11.37 -13.95 6.12
N GLN A 373 -10.11 -14.27 5.90
CA GLN A 373 -9.54 -15.60 6.08
C GLN A 373 -8.32 -15.52 6.98
N MET A 374 -8.28 -16.34 8.02
CA MET A 374 -7.10 -16.50 8.86
C MET A 374 -6.11 -17.46 8.20
N ARG A 375 -4.83 -17.12 8.28
CA ARG A 375 -3.71 -17.96 7.90
C ARG A 375 -2.73 -18.09 9.05
N ASP A 376 -2.12 -19.25 9.19
CA ASP A 376 -1.04 -19.46 10.16
C ASP A 376 0.32 -18.93 9.66
N ALA A 377 1.37 -19.11 10.46
CA ALA A 377 2.73 -18.73 10.10
C ALA A 377 3.30 -19.44 8.85
N SER A 378 2.76 -20.61 8.48
CA SER A 378 3.13 -21.35 7.26
C SER A 378 2.36 -20.85 6.02
N GLY A 379 1.33 -20.04 6.23
CA GLY A 379 0.42 -19.56 5.20
C GLY A 379 -0.77 -20.49 4.96
N ASP A 380 -0.94 -21.53 5.77
CA ASP A 380 -2.05 -22.47 5.65
C ASP A 380 -3.33 -21.86 6.22
N GLU A 381 -4.47 -22.23 5.65
CA GLU A 381 -5.77 -21.72 6.09
C GLU A 381 -6.16 -22.33 7.44
N VAL A 382 -6.47 -21.48 8.41
CA VAL A 382 -6.92 -21.90 9.74
C VAL A 382 -8.30 -21.29 10.01
N ALA A 383 -9.18 -22.09 10.60
CA ALA A 383 -10.48 -21.60 11.03
C ALA A 383 -10.33 -20.80 12.34
N PRO A 384 -10.99 -19.62 12.49
CA PRO A 384 -10.89 -18.82 13.71
C PRO A 384 -11.22 -19.58 15.01
N ASP A 385 -12.10 -20.58 14.92
CA ASP A 385 -12.53 -21.40 16.05
C ASP A 385 -11.49 -22.44 16.50
N GLN A 386 -10.51 -22.75 15.66
CA GLN A 386 -9.43 -23.70 15.98
C GLN A 386 -8.27 -23.04 16.75
N GLU A 387 -8.25 -21.71 16.83
CA GLU A 387 -7.19 -20.98 17.52
C GLU A 387 -7.40 -20.98 19.04
N GLY A 388 -6.41 -21.49 19.80
CA GLY A 388 -6.54 -21.62 21.26
C GLY A 388 -6.67 -20.29 22.00
N ALA A 389 -6.06 -19.23 21.47
CA ALA A 389 -6.11 -17.88 22.05
C ALA A 389 -6.42 -16.83 20.96
N PHE A 390 -7.67 -16.71 20.57
CA PHE A 390 -8.12 -15.70 19.60
C PHE A 390 -7.99 -14.28 20.18
N ARG A 391 -6.93 -13.57 19.79
CA ARG A 391 -6.57 -12.22 20.26
C ARG A 391 -6.31 -11.29 19.07
N PRO A 392 -7.34 -10.95 18.28
CA PRO A 392 -7.19 -10.06 17.14
C PRO A 392 -6.75 -8.67 17.59
N ALA A 393 -5.82 -8.10 16.83
CA ALA A 393 -5.39 -6.73 16.93
C ALA A 393 -5.39 -6.07 15.55
N VAL A 394 -5.68 -4.77 15.51
CA VAL A 394 -5.53 -3.94 14.32
C VAL A 394 -4.18 -3.24 14.38
N PHE A 395 -3.34 -3.42 13.36
CA PHE A 395 -2.04 -2.76 13.24
C PHE A 395 -2.09 -1.72 12.13
N LEU A 396 -1.58 -0.52 12.42
CA LEU A 396 -1.19 0.47 11.44
C LEU A 396 0.32 0.72 11.59
N TYR A 397 1.06 0.56 10.51
CA TYR A 397 2.53 0.62 10.53
C TYR A 397 3.05 1.52 9.43
N ASP A 398 4.22 2.09 9.63
CA ASP A 398 4.88 2.87 8.58
C ASP A 398 5.33 1.90 7.49
N ASN A 399 4.87 2.11 6.25
CA ASN A 399 5.15 1.21 5.12
C ASN A 399 6.52 1.49 4.49
N HIS A 400 7.51 1.74 5.34
CA HIS A 400 8.88 2.08 4.98
C HIS A 400 9.84 1.38 5.93
N PRO A 401 10.96 0.80 5.44
CA PRO A 401 11.98 0.23 6.31
C PRO A 401 12.52 1.26 7.30
N GLY A 402 12.61 0.88 8.58
CA GLY A 402 13.00 1.75 9.69
C GLY A 402 11.88 2.67 10.22
N GLY A 403 10.77 2.79 9.50
CA GLY A 403 9.72 3.76 9.79
C GLY A 403 10.09 5.19 9.38
N ILE A 404 9.07 6.00 9.11
CA ILE A 404 9.19 7.42 8.75
C ILE A 404 8.51 8.35 9.78
N GLY A 405 8.18 7.80 10.95
CA GLY A 405 7.64 8.52 12.09
C GLY A 405 6.14 8.83 11.98
N LEU A 406 5.36 8.05 11.23
CA LEU A 406 3.90 8.25 11.16
C LEU A 406 3.20 7.58 12.35
N SER A 407 3.68 6.43 12.79
CA SER A 407 3.05 5.64 13.86
C SER A 407 3.01 6.32 15.23
N GLU A 408 4.03 7.10 15.61
CA GLU A 408 4.09 7.77 16.92
C GLU A 408 3.03 8.88 17.04
N PRO A 409 2.91 9.84 16.10
CA PRO A 409 1.80 10.78 16.10
C PRO A 409 0.43 10.11 16.07
N LEU A 410 0.29 8.96 15.38
CA LEU A 410 -0.94 8.18 15.41
C LEU A 410 -1.25 7.67 16.82
N TYR A 411 -0.26 7.12 17.52
CA TYR A 411 -0.44 6.69 18.92
C TYR A 411 -0.82 7.85 19.84
N ARG A 412 -0.16 9.00 19.73
CA ARG A 412 -0.50 10.20 20.52
C ARG A 412 -1.92 10.71 20.26
N ARG A 413 -2.46 10.47 19.06
CA ARG A 413 -3.81 10.87 18.63
C ARG A 413 -4.79 9.70 18.55
N GLN A 414 -4.50 8.58 19.21
CA GLN A 414 -5.25 7.33 19.04
C GLN A 414 -6.77 7.50 19.27
N ASP A 415 -7.17 8.29 20.27
CA ASP A 415 -8.59 8.58 20.56
C ASP A 415 -9.28 9.32 19.41
N ALA A 416 -8.60 10.32 18.83
CA ALA A 416 -9.12 11.09 17.71
C ALA A 416 -9.24 10.25 16.43
N ILE A 417 -8.31 9.30 16.22
CA ILE A 417 -8.33 8.39 15.07
C ILE A 417 -9.48 7.40 15.20
N VAL A 418 -9.64 6.78 16.37
CA VAL A 418 -10.74 5.85 16.62
C VAL A 418 -12.08 6.57 16.51
N LYS A 419 -12.22 7.76 17.11
CA LYS A 419 -13.42 8.59 16.98
C LYS A 419 -13.71 8.94 15.52
N GLY A 420 -12.70 9.38 14.78
CA GLY A 420 -12.84 9.70 13.36
C GLY A 420 -13.29 8.49 12.53
N ALA A 421 -12.82 7.28 12.87
CA ALA A 421 -13.25 6.04 12.23
C ALA A 421 -14.71 5.68 12.59
N VAL A 422 -15.13 5.85 13.84
CA VAL A 422 -16.54 5.71 14.25
C VAL A 422 -17.42 6.68 13.46
N ASP A 423 -17.05 7.95 13.42
CA ASP A 423 -17.80 9.01 12.76
C ASP A 423 -17.90 8.75 11.24
N LEU A 424 -16.79 8.35 10.60
CA LEU A 424 -16.75 7.98 9.18
C LEU A 424 -17.73 6.84 8.87
N VAL A 425 -17.69 5.76 9.66
CA VAL A 425 -18.52 4.58 9.40
C VAL A 425 -19.98 4.86 9.72
N ALA A 426 -20.27 5.56 10.81
CA ALA A 426 -21.63 5.89 11.25
C ALA A 426 -22.32 6.87 10.30
N ALA A 427 -21.60 7.89 9.83
CA ALA A 427 -22.14 8.92 8.92
C ALA A 427 -22.28 8.44 7.47
N CYS A 428 -21.62 7.35 7.07
CA CYS A 428 -21.73 6.83 5.72
C CYS A 428 -23.15 6.28 5.44
N ASP A 429 -23.78 6.68 4.34
CA ASP A 429 -25.16 6.26 3.99
C ASP A 429 -25.30 4.79 3.56
N CYS A 430 -24.19 4.05 3.40
CA CYS A 430 -24.26 2.65 3.02
C CYS A 430 -24.91 1.80 4.12
N ARG A 431 -25.65 0.76 3.71
CA ARG A 431 -26.35 -0.14 4.65
C ARG A 431 -25.45 -1.24 5.24
N PHE A 432 -24.64 -1.88 4.40
CA PHE A 432 -23.84 -3.05 4.77
C PHE A 432 -22.34 -2.78 4.80
N GLY A 433 -21.87 -1.80 4.03
CA GLY A 433 -20.48 -1.41 3.87
C GLY A 433 -20.22 -0.86 2.46
N CYS A 434 -19.18 -0.07 2.29
CA CYS A 434 -18.76 0.45 0.99
C CYS A 434 -17.26 0.79 0.98
N PRO A 435 -16.64 0.98 -0.20
CA PRO A 435 -15.25 1.38 -0.33
C PRO A 435 -14.87 2.67 0.42
N ALA A 436 -15.82 3.55 0.72
CA ALA A 436 -15.55 4.80 1.44
C ALA A 436 -15.57 4.65 2.98
N CYS A 437 -16.00 3.52 3.55
CA CYS A 437 -16.05 3.34 5.01
C CYS A 437 -15.31 2.08 5.50
N VAL A 438 -15.84 0.89 5.28
CA VAL A 438 -15.31 -0.39 5.81
C VAL A 438 -14.75 -1.31 4.73
N GLY A 439 -14.77 -0.85 3.47
CA GLY A 439 -14.35 -1.61 2.30
C GLY A 439 -15.51 -2.09 1.43
N PRO A 440 -15.23 -2.52 0.20
CA PRO A 440 -16.24 -3.03 -0.72
C PRO A 440 -16.94 -4.29 -0.19
N VAL A 441 -18.23 -4.41 -0.45
CA VAL A 441 -19.06 -5.57 -0.08
C VAL A 441 -19.65 -6.20 -1.34
N LEU A 442 -19.68 -7.53 -1.38
CA LEU A 442 -20.28 -8.28 -2.48
C LEU A 442 -21.81 -8.29 -2.39
N ALA A 443 -22.46 -8.40 -3.57
CA ALA A 443 -23.92 -8.48 -3.67
C ALA A 443 -24.50 -9.63 -2.82
N SER A 444 -23.84 -10.79 -2.84
CA SER A 444 -24.26 -11.97 -2.09
C SER A 444 -24.27 -11.76 -0.58
N ASP A 445 -23.38 -10.91 -0.05
CA ASP A 445 -23.34 -10.62 1.39
C ASP A 445 -24.46 -9.64 1.79
N GLU A 446 -24.77 -8.67 0.94
CA GLU A 446 -25.91 -7.76 1.13
C GLU A 446 -27.24 -8.51 1.10
N GLU A 447 -27.41 -9.44 0.15
CA GLU A 447 -28.61 -10.30 0.05
C GLU A 447 -28.82 -11.18 1.28
N ARG A 448 -27.72 -11.67 1.88
CA ARG A 448 -27.74 -12.45 3.12
C ARG A 448 -27.95 -11.60 4.38
N GLY A 449 -27.99 -10.27 4.24
CA GLY A 449 -28.10 -9.33 5.36
C GLY A 449 -26.83 -9.25 6.21
N TYR A 450 -25.68 -9.69 5.68
CA TYR A 450 -24.40 -9.63 6.37
C TYR A 450 -23.83 -8.21 6.31
N SER A 451 -23.55 -7.60 7.46
CA SER A 451 -23.12 -6.20 7.55
C SER A 451 -21.74 -6.08 8.18
N PRO A 452 -20.66 -6.07 7.37
CA PRO A 452 -19.33 -5.66 7.82
C PRO A 452 -19.33 -4.30 8.51
N LYS A 453 -20.20 -3.38 8.08
CA LYS A 453 -20.39 -2.06 8.71
C LYS A 453 -20.79 -2.16 10.18
N SER A 454 -21.80 -2.98 10.51
CA SER A 454 -22.21 -3.13 11.91
C SER A 454 -21.15 -3.82 12.75
N LEU A 455 -20.48 -4.83 12.19
CA LEU A 455 -19.40 -5.54 12.88
C LEU A 455 -18.21 -4.62 13.17
N ALA A 456 -17.83 -3.78 12.20
CA ALA A 456 -16.79 -2.77 12.37
C ALA A 456 -17.17 -1.72 13.42
N LEU A 457 -18.43 -1.23 13.43
CA LEU A 457 -18.91 -0.31 14.47
C LEU A 457 -18.85 -0.94 15.86
N THR A 458 -19.14 -2.24 16.00
CA THR A 458 -18.97 -2.94 17.29
C THR A 458 -17.52 -2.94 17.74
N VAL A 459 -16.56 -3.25 16.85
CA VAL A 459 -15.12 -3.19 17.17
C VAL A 459 -14.70 -1.76 17.51
N LEU A 460 -15.01 -0.79 16.65
CA LEU A 460 -14.63 0.61 16.85
C LEU A 460 -15.24 1.20 18.13
N GLY A 461 -16.49 0.84 18.46
CA GLY A 461 -17.14 1.26 19.70
C GLY A 461 -16.41 0.76 20.95
N GLN A 462 -15.86 -0.45 20.92
CA GLN A 462 -15.03 -0.96 22.02
C GLN A 462 -13.69 -0.24 22.12
N LEU A 463 -13.07 0.07 20.98
CA LEU A 463 -11.85 0.86 20.96
C LEU A 463 -12.10 2.30 21.45
N ALA A 464 -13.27 2.88 21.15
CA ALA A 464 -13.65 4.24 21.51
C ALA A 464 -14.08 4.40 22.98
N ALA A 465 -14.88 3.48 23.51
CA ALA A 465 -15.35 3.53 24.91
C ALA A 465 -14.19 3.47 25.92
N ALA A 466 -13.04 3.04 25.44
CA ALA A 466 -11.82 2.99 26.18
C ALA A 466 -11.11 4.37 26.23
N ALA A 467 -11.24 5.19 25.18
CA ALA A 467 -10.73 6.57 25.10
C ALA A 467 -11.42 7.53 26.09
N ASP A 468 -12.75 7.43 26.22
CA ASP A 468 -13.54 8.36 27.06
C ASP A 468 -13.21 8.26 28.57
N VAL A 469 -12.68 7.11 29.03
CA VAL A 469 -12.27 6.93 30.44
C VAL A 469 -10.89 7.54 30.70
N ALA A 470 -9.98 7.52 29.72
CA ALA A 470 -8.63 8.06 29.86
C ALA A 470 -8.58 9.60 29.74
N GLY A 471 -9.51 10.20 29.00
CA GLY A 471 -9.63 11.66 28.83
C GLY A 471 -10.02 12.42 30.11
N ALA A 472 -10.57 11.74 31.12
CA ALA A 472 -10.93 12.34 32.40
C ALA A 472 -9.74 12.49 33.38
N GLU A 473 -8.60 11.82 33.12
CA GLU A 473 -7.45 11.76 34.05
C GLU A 473 -6.16 12.42 33.54
N ARG A 474 -6.11 12.97 32.32
CA ARG A 474 -4.95 13.70 31.82
C ARG A 474 -5.07 15.21 32.08
N PRO A 475 -4.28 15.82 32.98
CA PRO A 475 -4.17 17.28 33.03
C PRO A 475 -3.52 17.76 31.73
N ALA A 476 -4.10 18.80 31.12
CA ALA A 476 -3.49 19.48 29.99
C ALA A 476 -2.09 19.97 30.38
N ALA A 477 -1.08 19.57 29.60
CA ALA A 477 0.29 20.05 29.70
C ALA A 477 0.70 20.63 28.34
#